data_AF-A0A180F2A1-F1
#
_entry.id   AF-A0A180F2A1-F1
#
_cell.length_a   1.000
_cell.length_b   1.000
_cell.length_c   1.000
_cell.angle_alpha   90.00
_cell.angle_beta   90.00
_cell.angle_gamma   90.00
#
_symmetry.space_group_name_H-M   'P 1'
#
loop_
_entity.id
_entity.type
_entity.pdbx_description
1 polymer ?
#
loop_
_entity_poly.entity_id
_entity_poly.type
_entity_poly.pdbx_seq_one_letter_code
_entity_poly.pdbx_strand_id
1 'polypeptide(L)'
;MRYIFQLILSAVLIFIGSQFASEELRPELVREGIILILTLIVVDLIGAIYRNYNRMRLIIKCWFLARKDEDIRFSMSYLYRIKVNDKYLLVKNSNWNHYQFVGSKYKRNIYTHRILKDLEAKDDLKLKTCGPMKDDSAIFIPAKNAIKFMDWFNTKKDREIFHWREFYEESIEGKATHILSRKSFPYVNYNYMSSVITS
;
A
#
# COMPACT_ATOMS: atom_id res chain seq x y z
N MET A 1 19.99 0.40 15.42
CA MET A 1 21.05 0.16 16.43
C MET A 1 22.03 -0.91 15.98
N ARG A 2 21.65 -2.19 15.82
CA ARG A 2 22.58 -3.28 15.40
C ARG A 2 23.40 -2.99 14.13
N TYR A 3 22.75 -2.53 13.06
CA TYR A 3 23.40 -2.21 11.78
C TYR A 3 24.43 -1.08 11.85
N ILE A 4 24.16 -0.06 12.69
CA ILE A 4 25.06 1.09 12.88
C ILE A 4 26.33 0.63 13.58
N PHE A 5 26.21 -0.20 14.61
CA PHE A 5 27.37 -0.81 15.27
C PHE A 5 28.19 -1.69 14.33
N GLN A 6 27.55 -2.48 13.48
CA GLN A 6 28.24 -3.33 12.50
C GLN A 6 28.98 -2.50 11.45
N LEU A 7 28.39 -1.42 10.95
CA LEU A 7 29.06 -0.49 10.02
C LEU A 7 30.26 0.22 10.66
N ILE A 8 30.11 0.68 11.91
CA ILE A 8 31.20 1.30 12.67
C ILE A 8 32.33 0.30 12.88
N LEU A 9 32.01 -0.94 13.27
CA LEU A 9 33.00 -2.01 13.45
C LEU A 9 33.71 -2.33 12.13
N SER A 10 33.00 -2.44 11.01
CA SER A 10 33.61 -2.61 9.68
C SER A 10 34.59 -1.50 9.36
N ALA A 11 34.20 -0.23 9.58
CA ALA A 11 35.04 0.92 9.30
C ALA A 11 36.29 0.93 10.19
N VAL A 12 36.16 0.58 11.47
CA VAL A 12 37.28 0.46 12.40
C VAL A 12 38.25 -0.65 11.98
N LEU A 13 37.76 -1.82 11.57
CA LEU A 13 38.60 -2.92 11.10
C LEU A 13 39.41 -2.55 9.85
N ILE A 14 38.78 -1.87 8.89
CA ILE A 14 39.46 -1.40 7.67
C ILE A 14 40.49 -0.31 8.02
N PHE A 15 40.14 0.62 8.91
CA PHE A 15 41.03 1.70 9.32
C PHE A 15 42.25 1.18 10.09
N ILE A 16 42.05 0.34 11.11
CA ILE A 16 43.13 -0.26 11.89
C ILE A 16 43.99 -1.16 11.00
N GLY A 17 43.36 -2.00 10.17
CA GLY A 17 44.05 -2.87 9.23
C GLY A 17 44.95 -2.09 8.26
N SER A 18 44.46 -0.96 7.72
CA SER A 18 45.21 -0.17 6.74
C SER A 18 46.32 0.70 7.35
N GLN A 19 46.12 1.27 8.55
CA GLN A 19 47.03 2.27 9.12
C GLN A 19 47.98 1.73 10.18
N PHE A 20 47.59 0.69 10.91
CA PHE A 20 48.29 0.28 12.14
C PHE A 20 48.67 -1.20 12.19
N ALA A 21 48.13 -2.04 11.30
CA ALA A 21 48.43 -3.47 11.30
C ALA A 21 49.74 -3.81 10.59
N SER A 22 50.43 -4.84 11.11
CA SER A 22 51.60 -5.44 10.46
C SER A 22 51.23 -6.01 9.10
N GLU A 23 52.24 -6.21 8.22
CA GLU A 23 52.03 -6.74 6.86
C GLU A 23 51.31 -8.11 6.84
N GLU A 24 51.47 -8.92 7.89
CA GLU A 24 50.76 -10.20 8.04
C GLU A 24 49.28 -10.04 8.44
N LEU A 25 48.95 -9.08 9.32
CA LEU A 25 47.59 -8.88 9.88
C LEU A 25 46.73 -7.93 9.05
N ARG A 26 47.35 -7.05 8.26
CA ARG A 26 46.67 -6.09 7.37
C ARG A 26 45.65 -6.73 6.43
N PRO A 27 45.99 -7.77 5.63
CA PRO A 27 45.04 -8.34 4.69
C PRO A 27 43.84 -8.99 5.40
N GLU A 28 44.06 -9.64 6.54
CA GLU A 28 43.00 -10.27 7.34
C GLU A 28 42.00 -9.21 7.86
N LEU A 29 42.49 -8.15 8.52
CA LEU A 29 41.62 -7.12 9.11
C LEU A 29 40.82 -6.34 8.06
N VAL A 30 41.45 -5.99 6.94
CA VAL A 30 40.76 -5.31 5.84
C VAL A 30 39.73 -6.23 5.18
N ARG A 31 40.07 -7.51 4.94
CA ARG A 31 39.16 -8.50 4.36
C ARG A 31 37.92 -8.69 5.24
N GLU A 32 38.09 -8.89 6.54
CA GLU A 32 36.96 -9.08 7.46
C GLU A 32 36.06 -7.85 7.51
N GLY A 33 36.61 -6.64 7.52
CA GLY A 33 35.83 -5.41 7.45
C GLY A 33 34.97 -5.31 6.18
N ILE A 34 35.53 -5.68 5.02
CA ILE A 34 34.82 -5.72 3.73
C ILE A 34 33.74 -6.82 3.72
N ILE A 35 34.05 -8.02 4.18
CA ILE A 35 33.10 -9.14 4.28
C ILE A 35 31.90 -8.72 5.13
N LEU A 36 32.12 -8.01 6.23
CA LEU A 36 31.05 -7.59 7.12
C LEU A 36 30.11 -6.58 6.43
N ILE A 37 30.65 -5.63 5.63
CA ILE A 37 29.85 -4.71 4.81
C ILE A 37 29.05 -5.48 3.76
N LEU A 38 29.70 -6.39 3.02
CA LEU A 38 29.05 -7.21 2.00
C LEU A 38 27.91 -8.03 2.61
N THR A 39 28.13 -8.61 3.78
CA THR A 39 27.11 -9.39 4.50
C THR A 39 25.89 -8.54 4.84
N LEU A 40 26.07 -7.30 5.29
CA LEU A 40 24.96 -6.38 5.55
C LEU A 40 24.14 -6.11 4.29
N ILE A 41 24.82 -5.81 3.17
CA ILE A 41 24.16 -5.55 1.88
C ILE A 41 23.37 -6.78 1.42
N VAL A 42 23.98 -7.96 1.48
CA VAL A 42 23.35 -9.22 1.05
C VAL A 42 22.14 -9.55 1.93
N VAL A 43 22.25 -9.44 3.25
CA VAL A 43 21.13 -9.72 4.16
C VAL A 43 19.98 -8.74 3.93
N ASP A 44 20.25 -7.45 3.75
CA ASP A 44 19.20 -6.46 3.49
C ASP A 44 18.56 -6.66 2.12
N LEU A 45 19.34 -7.05 1.10
CA LEU A 45 18.84 -7.40 -0.23
C LEU A 45 17.95 -8.64 -0.17
N ILE A 46 18.40 -9.72 0.46
CA ILE A 46 17.62 -10.95 0.66
C ILE A 46 16.35 -10.62 1.45
N GLY A 47 16.46 -9.82 2.52
CA GLY A 47 15.32 -9.38 3.30
C GLY A 47 14.31 -8.56 2.48
N ALA A 48 14.80 -7.68 1.60
CA ALA A 48 13.94 -6.90 0.70
C ALA A 48 13.22 -7.80 -0.31
N ILE A 49 13.91 -8.79 -0.88
CA ILE A 49 13.33 -9.79 -1.79
C ILE A 49 12.29 -10.62 -1.04
N TYR A 50 12.62 -11.12 0.15
CA TYR A 50 11.73 -11.95 0.97
C TYR A 50 10.46 -11.18 1.34
N ARG A 51 10.58 -9.94 1.81
CA ARG A 51 9.41 -9.09 2.16
C ARG A 51 8.49 -8.81 0.97
N ASN A 52 9.04 -8.82 -0.25
CA ASN A 52 8.32 -8.42 -1.46
C ASN A 52 8.11 -9.55 -2.47
N TYR A 53 8.38 -10.81 -2.11
CA TYR A 53 8.43 -11.91 -3.08
C TYR A 53 7.13 -12.05 -3.89
N ASN A 54 5.98 -11.89 -3.22
CA ASN A 54 4.64 -11.93 -3.83
C ASN A 54 4.32 -10.72 -4.73
N ARG A 55 5.11 -9.64 -4.66
CA ARG A 55 4.88 -8.37 -5.36
C ARG A 55 6.01 -8.03 -6.35
N MET A 56 6.98 -8.91 -6.56
CA MET A 56 8.14 -8.63 -7.42
C MET A 56 7.75 -8.24 -8.86
N ARG A 57 6.75 -8.92 -9.43
CA ARG A 57 6.22 -8.59 -10.77
C ARG A 57 5.69 -7.15 -10.82
N LEU A 58 4.98 -6.72 -9.77
CA LEU A 58 4.47 -5.35 -9.66
C LEU A 58 5.61 -4.34 -9.53
N ILE A 59 6.61 -4.62 -8.69
CA ILE A 59 7.77 -3.74 -8.48
C ILE A 59 8.53 -3.52 -9.80
N ILE A 60 8.80 -4.57 -10.55
CA ILE A 60 9.50 -4.48 -11.84
C ILE A 60 8.66 -3.65 -12.84
N LYS A 61 7.34 -3.87 -12.89
CA LYS A 61 6.44 -3.09 -13.75
C LYS A 61 6.45 -1.61 -13.37
N CYS A 62 6.33 -1.28 -12.08
CA CYS A 62 6.42 0.10 -11.59
C CYS A 62 7.77 0.74 -11.92
N TRP A 63 8.88 -0.01 -11.80
CA TRP A 63 10.22 0.48 -12.13
C TRP A 63 10.40 0.81 -13.62
N PHE A 64 9.82 0.00 -14.50
CA PHE A 64 9.84 0.27 -15.95
C PHE A 64 8.98 1.49 -16.30
N LEU A 65 7.79 1.62 -15.69
CA LEU A 65 6.92 2.78 -15.86
C LEU A 65 7.56 4.06 -15.29
N ALA A 66 8.28 3.96 -14.17
CA ALA A 66 8.99 5.09 -13.58
C ALA A 66 10.09 5.65 -14.49
N ARG A 67 10.75 4.80 -15.30
CA ARG A 67 11.72 5.27 -16.32
C ARG A 67 11.10 6.07 -17.44
N LYS A 68 9.81 5.89 -17.66
CA LYS A 68 9.03 6.61 -18.67
C LYS A 68 8.31 7.83 -18.08
N ASP A 69 8.53 8.13 -16.80
CA ASP A 69 7.83 9.17 -16.04
C ASP A 69 6.29 9.02 -16.10
N GLU A 70 5.82 7.78 -16.10
CA GLU A 70 4.39 7.45 -16.20
C GLU A 70 3.70 7.49 -14.83
N ASP A 71 2.42 7.87 -14.86
CA ASP A 71 1.55 7.83 -13.69
C ASP A 71 0.73 6.52 -13.67
N ILE A 72 0.52 5.96 -12.48
CA ILE A 72 -0.34 4.79 -12.24
C ILE A 72 -1.62 5.23 -11.57
N ARG A 73 -2.76 4.89 -12.18
CA ARG A 73 -4.08 5.09 -11.58
C ARG A 73 -4.36 4.02 -10.54
N PHE A 74 -4.61 4.44 -9.31
CA PHE A 74 -5.11 3.59 -8.22
C PHE A 74 -6.58 3.89 -7.97
N SER A 75 -7.41 2.84 -7.96
CA SER A 75 -8.81 2.90 -7.56
C SER A 75 -9.03 1.94 -6.40
N MET A 76 -9.05 2.46 -5.19
CA MET A 76 -9.20 1.65 -3.97
C MET A 76 -10.66 1.63 -3.54
N SER A 77 -11.20 0.44 -3.26
CA SER A 77 -12.60 0.25 -2.84
C SER A 77 -12.76 -0.79 -1.73
N TYR A 78 -13.81 -0.61 -0.93
CA TYR A 78 -14.33 -1.64 -0.05
C TYR A 78 -15.40 -2.47 -0.78
N LEU A 79 -15.43 -3.77 -0.53
CA LEU A 79 -16.49 -4.65 -1.01
C LEU A 79 -17.01 -5.49 0.17
N TYR A 80 -18.32 -5.48 0.37
CA TYR A 80 -18.98 -6.30 1.38
C TYR A 80 -19.39 -7.64 0.80
N ARG A 81 -18.93 -8.71 1.43
CA ARG A 81 -19.48 -10.05 1.23
C ARG A 81 -20.60 -10.29 2.24
N ILE A 82 -21.84 -10.02 1.83
CA ILE A 82 -23.03 -10.25 2.66
C ILE A 82 -23.65 -11.57 2.22
N LYS A 83 -23.68 -12.56 3.13
CA LYS A 83 -24.27 -13.89 2.89
C LYS A 83 -25.58 -13.99 3.69
N VAL A 84 -26.65 -14.40 3.02
CA VAL A 84 -27.97 -14.66 3.62
C VAL A 84 -28.38 -16.07 3.21
N ASN A 85 -28.50 -16.97 4.18
CA ASN A 85 -28.59 -18.43 3.94
C ASN A 85 -27.44 -18.89 3.05
N ASP A 86 -27.71 -19.49 1.88
CA ASP A 86 -26.71 -19.94 0.90
C ASP A 86 -26.52 -19.00 -0.29
N LYS A 87 -27.02 -17.76 -0.20
CA LYS A 87 -26.94 -16.77 -1.28
C LYS A 87 -26.14 -15.54 -0.86
N TYR A 88 -25.59 -14.86 -1.85
CA TYR A 88 -24.89 -13.58 -1.66
C TYR A 88 -25.76 -12.42 -2.12
N LEU A 89 -25.75 -11.33 -1.36
CA LEU A 89 -26.37 -10.09 -1.77
C LEU A 89 -25.45 -9.36 -2.76
N LEU A 90 -26.00 -9.05 -3.93
CA LEU A 90 -25.35 -8.23 -4.95
C LEU A 90 -26.24 -7.03 -5.29
N VAL A 91 -25.62 -5.94 -5.70
CA VAL A 91 -26.30 -4.73 -6.17
C VAL A 91 -26.04 -4.53 -7.65
N LYS A 92 -27.04 -3.99 -8.37
CA LYS A 92 -26.89 -3.66 -9.78
C LYS A 92 -25.98 -2.45 -9.91
N ASN A 93 -24.94 -2.55 -10.75
CA ASN A 93 -24.06 -1.41 -11.02
C ASN A 93 -24.85 -0.31 -11.75
N SER A 94 -24.62 0.96 -11.38
CA SER A 94 -25.33 2.10 -11.96
C SER A 94 -24.83 2.47 -13.37
N ASN A 95 -23.57 2.16 -13.67
CA ASN A 95 -22.92 2.49 -14.93
C ASN A 95 -22.91 1.31 -15.92
N TRP A 96 -23.06 0.08 -15.44
CA TRP A 96 -22.90 -1.14 -16.22
C TRP A 96 -24.01 -2.15 -15.95
N ASN A 97 -24.34 -2.98 -16.93
CA ASN A 97 -25.38 -4.00 -16.79
C ASN A 97 -24.86 -5.31 -16.16
N HIS A 98 -24.21 -5.21 -15.00
CA HIS A 98 -23.80 -6.37 -14.19
C HIS A 98 -24.08 -6.14 -12.71
N TYR A 99 -24.09 -7.24 -11.95
CA TYR A 99 -24.23 -7.22 -10.51
C TYR A 99 -22.85 -7.29 -9.85
N GLN A 100 -22.67 -6.52 -8.78
CA GLN A 100 -21.43 -6.45 -8.02
C GLN A 100 -21.71 -6.57 -6.52
N PHE A 101 -20.67 -6.84 -5.72
CA PHE A 101 -20.77 -6.72 -4.27
C PHE A 101 -21.07 -5.28 -3.86
N VAL A 102 -21.75 -5.13 -2.72
CA VAL A 102 -22.03 -3.81 -2.15
C VAL A 102 -20.71 -3.12 -1.79
N GLY A 103 -20.56 -1.85 -2.15
CA GLY A 103 -19.47 -0.99 -1.71
C GLY A 103 -19.00 0.00 -2.77
N SER A 104 -18.11 0.90 -2.35
CA SER A 104 -17.57 1.99 -3.15
C SER A 104 -16.13 2.28 -2.72
N LYS A 105 -15.58 3.34 -3.28
CA LYS A 105 -14.20 3.76 -3.07
C LYS A 105 -13.99 4.27 -1.64
N TYR A 106 -12.76 4.14 -1.17
CA TYR A 106 -12.33 4.79 0.07
C TYR A 106 -12.44 6.30 -0.07
N LYS A 107 -12.78 6.98 1.02
CA LYS A 107 -12.73 8.45 1.10
C LYS A 107 -11.39 8.94 1.64
N ARG A 108 -10.94 10.04 1.06
CA ARG A 108 -9.78 10.79 1.54
C ARG A 108 -10.22 11.73 2.65
N ASN A 109 -9.34 11.90 3.63
CA ASN A 109 -9.50 12.90 4.69
C ASN A 109 -8.30 13.85 4.72
N ILE A 110 -8.31 14.84 5.62
CA ILE A 110 -7.25 15.84 5.73
C ILE A 110 -5.85 15.22 5.93
N TYR A 111 -5.74 14.14 6.70
CA TYR A 111 -4.47 13.46 6.94
C TYR A 111 -4.00 12.68 5.70
N THR A 112 -4.94 12.02 5.02
CA THR A 112 -4.69 11.37 3.73
C THR A 112 -4.16 12.37 2.70
N HIS A 113 -4.75 13.56 2.59
CA HIS A 113 -4.30 14.57 1.62
C HIS A 113 -2.84 14.99 1.81
N ARG A 114 -2.37 15.11 3.06
CA ARG A 114 -0.97 15.43 3.33
C ARG A 114 -0.04 14.34 2.77
N ILE A 115 -0.34 13.08 3.06
CA ILE A 115 0.48 11.95 2.61
C ILE A 115 0.43 11.80 1.08
N LEU A 116 -0.75 12.00 0.49
CA LEU A 116 -0.91 11.96 -0.96
C LEU A 116 -0.13 13.09 -1.66
N LYS A 117 -0.05 14.27 -1.07
CA LYS A 117 0.77 15.38 -1.59
C LYS A 117 2.26 15.01 -1.60
N ASP A 118 2.75 14.39 -0.52
CA ASP A 118 4.15 13.92 -0.44
C ASP A 118 4.46 12.81 -1.46
N LEU A 119 3.43 12.05 -1.86
CA LEU A 119 3.52 11.03 -2.90
C LEU A 119 3.30 11.57 -4.31
N GLU A 120 3.16 12.89 -4.48
CA GLU A 120 2.88 13.57 -5.75
C GLU A 120 1.58 13.10 -6.42
N ALA A 121 0.57 12.77 -5.60
CA ALA A 121 -0.72 12.29 -6.11
C ALA A 121 -1.47 13.36 -6.90
N LYS A 122 -2.10 12.95 -7.99
CA LYS A 122 -2.96 13.78 -8.83
C LYS A 122 -4.39 13.23 -8.81
N ASP A 123 -5.37 14.12 -8.81
CA ASP A 123 -6.78 13.72 -8.91
C ASP A 123 -7.08 13.14 -10.30
N ASP A 124 -7.99 12.18 -10.34
CA ASP A 124 -8.54 11.68 -11.61
C ASP A 124 -9.60 12.65 -12.14
N LEU A 125 -9.19 13.55 -13.04
CA LEU A 125 -10.05 14.56 -13.66
C LEU A 125 -11.23 13.97 -14.46
N LYS A 126 -11.18 12.67 -14.83
CA LYS A 126 -12.28 12.00 -15.54
C LYS A 126 -13.41 11.60 -14.61
N LEU A 127 -13.19 11.63 -13.29
CA LEU A 127 -14.22 11.37 -12.29
C LEU A 127 -14.75 12.69 -11.73
N LYS A 128 -16.07 12.78 -11.57
CA LYS A 128 -16.69 13.89 -10.87
C LYS A 128 -16.18 13.92 -9.43
N THR A 129 -15.44 14.95 -9.04
CA THR A 129 -14.99 15.21 -7.67
C THR A 129 -16.01 16.03 -6.86
N CYS A 130 -17.29 15.94 -7.22
CA CYS A 130 -18.38 16.70 -6.62
C CYS A 130 -19.46 15.79 -6.01
N GLY A 131 -20.22 16.34 -5.06
CA GLY A 131 -21.28 15.62 -4.37
C GLY A 131 -20.76 14.37 -3.63
N PRO A 132 -21.46 13.23 -3.71
CA PRO A 132 -21.08 12.03 -2.96
C PRO A 132 -19.84 11.32 -3.53
N MET A 133 -19.27 11.77 -4.66
CA MET A 133 -18.01 11.26 -5.21
C MET A 133 -16.81 12.14 -4.81
N LYS A 134 -17.07 13.24 -4.09
CA LYS A 134 -16.04 14.09 -3.52
C LYS A 134 -15.12 13.23 -2.64
N ASP A 135 -13.82 13.45 -2.78
CA ASP A 135 -12.77 12.77 -2.03
C ASP A 135 -12.65 11.25 -2.25
N ASP A 136 -13.24 10.69 -3.31
CA ASP A 136 -12.99 9.29 -3.70
C ASP A 136 -11.48 9.01 -3.88
N SER A 137 -11.03 7.83 -3.43
CA SER A 137 -9.65 7.35 -3.58
C SER A 137 -9.43 6.75 -4.96
N ALA A 138 -9.72 7.54 -5.99
CA ALA A 138 -9.32 7.29 -7.37
C ALA A 138 -8.32 8.38 -7.79
N ILE A 139 -7.04 8.02 -7.78
CA ILE A 139 -5.94 8.98 -7.92
C ILE A 139 -4.85 8.43 -8.84
N PHE A 140 -4.09 9.31 -9.45
CA PHE A 140 -2.86 8.99 -10.16
C PHE A 140 -1.66 9.22 -9.23
N ILE A 141 -0.75 8.24 -9.18
CA ILE A 141 0.52 8.32 -8.44
C ILE A 141 1.65 8.10 -9.44
N PRO A 142 2.70 8.94 -9.45
CA PRO A 142 3.89 8.67 -10.25
C PRO A 142 4.44 7.27 -9.99
N ALA A 143 4.78 6.53 -11.04
CA ALA A 143 5.17 5.13 -10.90
C ALA A 143 6.37 4.91 -9.93
N LYS A 144 7.26 5.92 -9.80
CA LYS A 144 8.35 5.96 -8.81
C LYS A 144 7.88 5.88 -7.35
N ASN A 145 6.66 6.34 -7.07
CA ASN A 145 6.04 6.39 -5.73
C ASN A 145 4.97 5.31 -5.52
N ALA A 146 4.65 4.50 -6.54
CA ALA A 146 3.57 3.51 -6.51
C ALA A 146 3.72 2.46 -5.41
N ILE A 147 4.94 1.94 -5.20
CA ILE A 147 5.18 0.93 -4.14
C ILE A 147 5.05 1.56 -2.74
N LYS A 148 5.59 2.78 -2.55
CA LYS A 148 5.44 3.53 -1.29
C LYS A 148 3.98 3.82 -0.96
N PHE A 149 3.19 4.21 -1.98
CA PHE A 149 1.75 4.40 -1.83
C PHE A 149 1.06 3.13 -1.35
N MET A 150 1.34 1.98 -2.00
CA MET A 150 0.75 0.70 -1.61
C MET A 150 1.16 0.26 -0.19
N ASP A 151 2.41 0.48 0.18
CA ASP A 151 2.91 0.13 1.50
C ASP A 151 2.23 0.98 2.57
N TRP A 152 2.16 2.30 2.36
CA TRP A 152 1.39 3.21 3.20
C TRP A 152 -0.08 2.80 3.30
N PHE A 153 -0.73 2.53 2.16
CA PHE A 153 -2.13 2.13 2.12
C PHE A 153 -2.36 0.86 2.94
N ASN A 154 -1.44 -0.10 2.91
CA ASN A 154 -1.56 -1.32 3.70
C ASN A 154 -1.39 -1.12 5.22
N THR A 155 -0.73 -0.04 5.66
CA THR A 155 -0.61 0.29 7.10
C THR A 155 -1.94 0.66 7.75
N LYS A 156 -2.95 1.06 6.97
CA LYS A 156 -4.23 1.61 7.45
C LYS A 156 -4.11 2.93 8.23
N LYS A 157 -2.92 3.50 8.35
CA LYS A 157 -2.67 4.73 9.11
C LYS A 157 -3.10 5.95 8.30
N ASP A 158 -3.77 6.90 8.97
CA ASP A 158 -4.12 8.22 8.42
C ASP A 158 -4.99 8.14 7.14
N ARG A 159 -5.76 7.06 6.99
CA ARG A 159 -6.74 6.87 5.93
C ARG A 159 -8.06 6.35 6.49
N GLU A 160 -9.11 6.39 5.67
CA GLU A 160 -10.37 5.75 6.03
C GLU A 160 -10.15 4.25 6.33
N ILE A 161 -10.69 3.84 7.48
CA ILE A 161 -10.74 2.46 7.96
C ILE A 161 -12.17 2.05 8.37
N PHE A 162 -13.09 3.00 8.44
CA PHE A 162 -14.45 2.77 8.90
C PHE A 162 -15.35 2.34 7.74
N HIS A 163 -15.67 1.07 7.74
CA HIS A 163 -16.53 0.42 6.75
C HIS A 163 -18.00 0.88 6.90
N TRP A 164 -18.42 1.25 8.11
CA TRP A 164 -19.83 1.58 8.39
C TRP A 164 -20.42 2.69 7.49
N ARG A 165 -19.66 3.76 7.20
CA ARG A 165 -20.09 4.84 6.29
C ARG A 165 -20.57 4.26 4.96
N GLU A 166 -19.73 3.43 4.36
CA GLU A 166 -19.96 2.85 3.04
C GLU A 166 -21.17 1.91 3.02
N PHE A 167 -21.29 1.05 4.03
CA PHE A 167 -22.45 0.18 4.16
C PHE A 167 -23.75 0.99 4.32
N TYR A 168 -23.70 2.06 5.12
CA TYR A 168 -24.85 2.94 5.36
C TYR A 168 -25.27 3.65 4.07
N GLU A 169 -24.34 4.30 3.37
CA GLU A 169 -24.60 5.04 2.12
C GLU A 169 -25.16 4.13 1.01
N GLU A 170 -24.62 2.92 0.86
CA GLU A 170 -25.03 2.02 -0.23
C GLU A 170 -26.25 1.15 0.10
N SER A 171 -26.41 0.72 1.36
CA SER A 171 -27.43 -0.28 1.73
C SER A 171 -28.64 0.27 2.49
N ILE A 172 -28.46 1.33 3.29
CA ILE A 172 -29.50 1.86 4.18
C ILE A 172 -30.11 3.14 3.58
N GLU A 173 -29.26 4.10 3.27
CA GLU A 173 -29.66 5.34 2.59
C GLU A 173 -29.82 5.13 1.06
N GLY A 174 -29.22 4.03 0.57
CA GLY A 174 -29.01 3.57 -0.80
C GLY A 174 -29.61 4.32 -1.99
N LYS A 175 -28.71 4.92 -2.79
CA LYS A 175 -28.89 5.26 -4.21
C LYS A 175 -29.32 4.09 -5.11
N ALA A 176 -29.10 2.85 -4.68
CA ALA A 176 -29.43 1.64 -5.44
C ALA A 176 -30.86 1.13 -5.22
N THR A 177 -31.50 1.53 -4.11
CA THR A 177 -32.84 1.25 -3.57
C THR A 177 -32.66 1.17 -2.06
N HIS A 178 -33.62 1.60 -1.24
CA HIS A 178 -33.59 1.38 0.21
C HIS A 178 -33.74 -0.10 0.54
N ILE A 179 -32.71 -0.92 0.26
CA ILE A 179 -32.76 -2.38 0.37
C ILE A 179 -32.90 -2.78 1.85
N LEU A 180 -32.26 -2.05 2.76
CA LEU A 180 -32.23 -2.37 4.19
C LEU A 180 -32.75 -1.20 5.05
N SER A 181 -33.53 -1.53 6.08
CA SER A 181 -34.05 -0.51 7.01
C SER A 181 -32.99 -0.13 8.06
N ARG A 182 -32.83 1.17 8.33
CA ARG A 182 -31.93 1.66 9.40
C ARG A 182 -32.26 1.04 10.76
N LYS A 183 -33.55 0.82 11.04
CA LYS A 183 -34.01 0.22 12.31
C LYS A 183 -33.50 -1.21 12.49
N SER A 184 -33.29 -1.93 11.40
CA SER A 184 -32.81 -3.32 11.43
C SER A 184 -31.29 -3.43 11.63
N PHE A 185 -30.54 -2.34 11.43
CA PHE A 185 -29.07 -2.32 11.49
C PHE A 185 -28.57 -1.13 12.32
N PRO A 186 -28.86 -1.08 13.64
CA PRO A 186 -28.34 -0.02 14.51
C PRO A 186 -26.82 -0.10 14.68
N TYR A 187 -26.27 -1.32 14.60
CA TYR A 187 -24.83 -1.61 14.62
C TYR A 187 -24.54 -2.71 13.58
N VAL A 188 -23.41 -2.60 12.87
CA VAL A 188 -22.94 -3.65 11.98
C VAL A 188 -21.53 -4.07 12.35
N ASN A 189 -21.41 -5.34 12.67
CA ASN A 189 -20.14 -6.01 12.84
C ASN A 189 -19.70 -6.57 11.49
N TYR A 190 -18.41 -6.47 11.21
CA TYR A 190 -17.81 -7.01 10.00
C TYR A 190 -16.46 -7.62 10.32
N ASN A 191 -16.09 -8.64 9.56
CA ASN A 191 -14.78 -9.25 9.62
C ASN A 191 -14.02 -8.90 8.34
N TYR A 192 -12.76 -8.46 8.50
CA TYR A 192 -11.87 -8.34 7.36
C TYR A 192 -11.58 -9.73 6.80
N MET A 193 -11.93 -9.95 5.53
CA MET A 193 -11.71 -11.23 4.86
C MET A 193 -10.34 -11.28 4.18
N SER A 194 -10.10 -10.36 3.25
CA SER A 194 -8.86 -10.30 2.47
C SER A 194 -8.79 -9.00 1.67
N SER A 195 -7.59 -8.65 1.21
CA SER A 195 -7.38 -7.62 0.19
C SER A 195 -7.02 -8.32 -1.11
N VAL A 196 -7.66 -7.92 -2.20
CA VAL A 196 -7.39 -8.45 -3.54
C VAL A 196 -6.80 -7.33 -4.39
N ILE A 197 -5.67 -7.60 -5.04
CA ILE A 197 -5.07 -6.69 -6.01
C ILE A 197 -5.53 -7.13 -7.40
N THR A 198 -6.30 -6.28 -8.07
CA THR A 198 -6.72 -6.48 -9.46
C THR A 198 -5.88 -5.58 -10.36
N SER A 199 -5.21 -6.17 -11.35
CA SER A 199 -4.28 -5.47 -12.26
C SER A 199 -4.79 -5.41 -13.69
#